data_AF-A0A2T0VK46-F1
#
_entry.id   AF-A0A2T0VK46-F1
#
_cell.length_a   1.000
_cell.length_b   1.000
_cell.length_c   1.000
_cell.angle_alpha   90.00
_cell.angle_beta   90.00
_cell.angle_gamma   90.00
#
_symmetry.space_group_name_H-M   'P 1'
#
loop_
_entity.id
_entity.type
_entity.pdbx_description
1 polymer ?
#
loop_
_entity_poly.entity_id
_entity_poly.type
_entity_poly.pdbx_seq_one_letter_code
_entity_poly.pdbx_strand_id
1 'polypeptide(L)'
;MVAHNPARFSSVPFPPDARGRVRWAGVACVWGGGLGALVSIALAFAAPAVEPGVYNYPLEESTFVVVQAASAVIYLVMAYGLMGLWWSRVVPPSIFGSSGALAAAGSLVLLAIVHLVSIAAAGFVDTAPFVDILNASFGVVTAASGLSLVLGGIAIMRGRAWAGRGAYVPLIMGIYVFAPLIPALLGPIILARIAVAGWCVLFVVLGVALLKLARSGRTGRAQPTRGVLTPG
;
A
#
# COMPACT_ATOMS: atom_id res chain seq x y z
N MET A 1 -20.51 -14.45 -32.97
CA MET A 1 -20.59 -13.64 -31.74
C MET A 1 -20.77 -14.59 -30.57
N VAL A 2 -19.71 -14.92 -29.83
CA VAL A 2 -19.82 -15.80 -28.65
C VAL A 2 -20.28 -14.93 -27.48
N ALA A 3 -21.50 -15.15 -26.99
CA ALA A 3 -22.02 -14.47 -25.82
C ALA A 3 -21.15 -14.82 -24.61
N HIS A 4 -20.30 -13.87 -24.20
CA HIS A 4 -19.45 -14.02 -23.04
C HIS A 4 -20.34 -14.04 -21.80
N ASN A 5 -20.67 -15.23 -21.30
CA ASN A 5 -21.50 -15.39 -20.11
C ASN A 5 -20.72 -14.87 -18.87
N PRO A 6 -21.09 -13.72 -18.27
CA PRO A 6 -20.36 -13.14 -17.14
C PRO A 6 -20.59 -13.91 -15.82
N ALA A 7 -21.44 -14.95 -15.82
CA ALA A 7 -21.93 -15.59 -14.60
C ALA A 7 -21.05 -16.71 -14.03
N ARG A 8 -19.89 -17.04 -14.62
CA ARG A 8 -19.00 -18.13 -14.12
C ARG A 8 -17.75 -17.64 -13.39
N PHE A 9 -17.86 -16.58 -12.61
CA PHE A 9 -16.86 -16.33 -11.56
C PHE A 9 -17.27 -17.11 -10.32
N SER A 10 -16.77 -18.34 -10.20
CA SER A 10 -16.91 -19.14 -8.99
C SER A 10 -16.30 -18.35 -7.83
N SER A 11 -17.15 -17.98 -6.86
CA SER A 11 -16.68 -17.36 -5.62
C SER A 11 -15.81 -18.37 -4.88
N VAL A 12 -14.49 -18.20 -4.93
CA VAL A 12 -13.57 -19.02 -4.12
C VAL A 12 -13.93 -18.80 -2.65
N PRO A 13 -14.34 -19.84 -1.90
CA PRO A 13 -14.70 -19.68 -0.50
C PRO A 13 -13.50 -19.22 0.31
N PHE A 14 -13.66 -18.16 1.10
CA PHE A 14 -12.65 -17.74 2.07
C PHE A 14 -12.53 -18.77 3.19
N PRO A 15 -11.30 -19.09 3.64
CA PRO A 15 -11.11 -19.71 4.95
C PRO A 15 -11.82 -18.86 6.04
N PRO A 16 -12.56 -19.46 6.99
CA PRO A 16 -13.30 -18.72 8.00
C PRO A 16 -12.41 -17.76 8.82
N ASP A 17 -11.16 -18.14 9.07
CA ASP A 17 -10.16 -17.38 9.82
C ASP A 17 -9.55 -16.22 9.01
N ALA A 18 -9.53 -16.32 7.68
CA ALA A 18 -8.95 -15.29 6.80
C ALA A 18 -9.78 -14.00 6.78
N ARG A 19 -11.10 -14.07 6.98
CA ARG A 19 -11.98 -12.89 6.91
C ARG A 19 -11.63 -11.83 7.96
N GLY A 20 -11.39 -12.26 9.20
CA GLY A 20 -11.02 -11.36 10.28
C GLY A 20 -9.71 -10.62 9.95
N ARG A 21 -8.72 -11.36 9.45
CA ARG A 21 -7.43 -10.81 9.04
C ARG A 21 -7.54 -9.82 7.89
N VAL A 22 -8.29 -10.14 6.83
CA VAL A 22 -8.51 -9.24 5.69
C VAL A 22 -9.24 -7.96 6.12
N ARG A 23 -10.20 -8.05 7.05
CA ARG A 23 -10.87 -6.87 7.59
C ARG A 23 -9.88 -5.96 8.33
N TRP A 24 -9.06 -6.51 9.22
CA TRP A 24 -8.08 -5.72 9.97
C TRP A 24 -6.98 -5.15 9.07
N ALA A 25 -6.53 -5.90 8.07
CA ALA A 25 -5.63 -5.39 7.04
C ALA A 25 -6.26 -4.20 6.28
N GLY A 26 -7.54 -4.29 5.93
CA GLY A 26 -8.28 -3.18 5.34
C GLY A 26 -8.36 -1.94 6.26
N VAL A 27 -8.60 -2.14 7.56
CA VAL A 27 -8.59 -1.06 8.57
C VAL A 27 -7.19 -0.44 8.67
N ALA A 28 -6.14 -1.25 8.70
CA ALA A 28 -4.75 -0.81 8.75
C ALA A 28 -4.37 0.04 7.52
N CYS A 29 -4.74 -0.39 6.32
CA CYS A 29 -4.57 0.40 5.09
C CYS A 29 -5.26 1.77 5.18
N VAL A 30 -6.50 1.82 5.70
CA VAL A 30 -7.25 3.08 5.86
C VAL A 30 -6.56 4.02 6.86
N TRP A 31 -6.17 3.52 8.03
CA TRP A 31 -5.53 4.35 9.04
C TRP A 31 -4.11 4.75 8.67
N GLY A 32 -3.28 3.79 8.23
CA GLY A 32 -1.91 4.06 7.80
C GLY A 32 -1.88 5.02 6.60
N GLY A 33 -2.70 4.76 5.58
CA GLY A 33 -2.81 5.66 4.43
C GLY A 33 -3.37 7.03 4.80
N GLY A 34 -4.39 7.10 5.67
CA GLY A 34 -4.96 8.36 6.13
C GLY A 34 -3.95 9.21 6.92
N LEU A 35 -3.29 8.62 7.92
CA LEU A 35 -2.27 9.30 8.71
C LEU A 35 -1.06 9.69 7.88
N GLY A 36 -0.58 8.82 7.00
CA GLY A 36 0.52 9.11 6.07
C GLY A 36 0.21 10.28 5.14
N ALA A 37 -1.02 10.35 4.62
CA ALA A 37 -1.46 11.48 3.81
C ALA A 37 -1.49 12.79 4.62
N LEU A 38 -2.06 12.76 5.84
CA LEU A 38 -2.11 13.93 6.71
C LEU A 38 -0.70 14.44 7.08
N VAL A 39 0.20 13.54 7.49
CA VAL A 39 1.59 13.89 7.80
C VAL A 39 2.28 14.50 6.57
N SER A 40 2.13 13.87 5.40
CA SER A 40 2.77 14.36 4.17
C SER A 40 2.25 15.74 3.75
N ILE A 41 0.94 15.98 3.86
CA ILE A 41 0.34 17.29 3.59
C ILE A 41 0.85 18.32 4.60
N ALA A 42 0.86 18.01 5.90
CA ALA A 42 1.38 18.92 6.91
C ALA A 42 2.84 19.31 6.64
N LEU A 43 3.68 18.34 6.26
CA LEU A 43 5.08 18.57 5.90
C LEU A 43 5.26 19.37 4.60
N ALA A 44 4.30 19.30 3.67
CA ALA A 44 4.35 20.08 2.43
C ALA A 44 4.25 21.60 2.71
N PHE A 45 3.63 21.97 3.83
CA PHE A 45 3.39 23.37 4.21
C PHE A 45 4.07 23.76 5.53
N ALA A 46 4.98 22.92 6.03
CA ALA A 46 5.74 23.22 7.24
C ALA A 46 6.63 24.44 7.01
N ALA A 47 6.58 25.41 7.92
CA ALA A 47 7.46 26.57 7.89
C ALA A 47 8.92 26.13 8.11
N PRO A 48 9.88 26.65 7.33
CA PRO A 48 11.31 26.39 7.56
C PRO A 48 11.76 26.83 8.95
N ALA A 49 12.25 25.87 9.73
CA ALA A 49 12.88 26.08 11.03
C ALA A 49 14.41 25.93 11.00
N VAL A 50 14.95 25.36 9.91
CA VAL A 50 16.40 25.21 9.67
C VAL A 50 16.75 25.72 8.27
N GLU A 51 18.04 25.91 8.05
CA GLU A 51 18.62 26.42 6.80
C GLU A 51 18.45 25.41 5.65
N PRO A 52 18.24 25.87 4.40
CA PRO A 52 18.34 25.00 3.23
C PRO A 52 19.73 24.34 3.15
N GLY A 53 19.80 23.08 2.75
CA GLY A 53 21.05 22.31 2.65
C GLY A 53 21.35 21.43 3.87
N VAL A 54 20.50 21.46 4.91
CA VAL A 54 20.53 20.49 6.00
C VAL A 54 19.50 19.38 5.73
N TYR A 55 19.86 18.12 5.97
CA TYR A 55 19.04 16.96 5.63
C TYR A 55 17.63 16.97 6.26
N ASN A 56 17.49 17.49 7.49
CA ASN A 56 16.21 17.60 8.17
C ASN A 56 15.36 18.82 7.76
N TYR A 57 15.80 19.63 6.80
CA TYR A 57 15.00 20.74 6.27
C TYR A 57 13.60 20.27 5.81
N PRO A 58 12.50 20.97 6.16
CA PRO A 58 12.42 22.26 6.85
C PRO A 58 12.31 22.18 8.39
N LEU A 59 12.48 21.01 9.00
CA LEU A 59 12.17 20.76 10.40
C LEU A 59 13.38 20.95 11.32
N GLU A 60 13.13 21.32 12.57
CA GLU A 60 14.12 21.15 13.65
C GLU A 60 14.41 19.66 13.88
N GLU A 61 15.59 19.36 14.45
CA GLU A 61 16.05 17.99 14.69
C GLU A 61 15.05 17.16 15.53
N SER A 62 14.57 17.69 16.64
CA SER A 62 13.61 16.99 17.52
C SER A 62 12.30 16.63 16.79
N THR A 63 11.78 17.58 16.00
CA THR A 63 10.55 17.38 15.20
C THR A 63 10.80 16.37 14.08
N PHE A 64 11.96 16.44 13.43
CA PHE A 64 12.37 15.47 12.43
C PHE A 64 12.43 14.05 12.99
N VAL A 65 13.04 13.84 14.17
CA VAL A 65 13.07 12.52 14.82
C VAL A 65 11.67 11.96 15.04
N VAL A 66 10.75 12.77 15.57
CA VAL A 66 9.36 12.37 15.81
C VAL A 66 8.65 12.00 14.50
N VAL A 67 8.82 12.82 13.45
CA VAL A 67 8.22 12.58 12.13
C VAL A 67 8.76 11.31 11.49
N GLN A 68 10.06 11.03 11.61
CA GLN A 68 10.66 9.83 11.05
C GLN A 68 10.22 8.56 11.80
N ALA A 69 10.16 8.61 13.12
CA ALA A 69 9.63 7.52 13.93
C ALA A 69 8.14 7.25 13.62
N ALA A 70 7.33 8.30 13.51
CA ALA A 70 5.92 8.19 13.15
C ALA A 70 5.74 7.62 11.73
N SER A 71 6.55 8.07 10.77
CA SER A 71 6.53 7.56 9.39
C SER A 71 6.88 6.08 9.35
N ALA A 72 7.89 5.63 10.11
CA ALA A 72 8.24 4.22 10.21
C ALA A 72 7.05 3.38 10.70
N VAL A 73 6.35 3.81 11.75
CA VAL A 73 5.14 3.14 12.24
C VAL A 73 4.04 3.11 11.17
N ILE A 74 3.80 4.22 10.48
CA ILE A 74 2.82 4.31 9.39
C ILE A 74 3.13 3.27 8.29
N TYR A 75 4.39 3.14 7.89
CA TYR A 75 4.79 2.17 6.88
C TYR A 75 4.61 0.72 7.34
N LEU A 76 4.86 0.40 8.62
CA LEU A 76 4.59 -0.92 9.18
C LEU A 76 3.09 -1.25 9.20
N VAL A 77 2.26 -0.26 9.55
CA VAL A 77 0.79 -0.39 9.50
C VAL A 77 0.31 -0.62 8.07
N MET A 78 0.86 0.11 7.09
CA MET A 78 0.56 -0.07 5.68
C MET A 78 1.06 -1.42 5.14
N ALA A 79 2.23 -1.89 5.59
CA ALA A 79 2.77 -3.21 5.26
C ALA A 79 1.83 -4.33 5.74
N TYR A 80 1.35 -4.24 6.98
CA TYR A 80 0.32 -5.14 7.50
C TYR A 80 -0.96 -5.08 6.67
N GLY A 81 -1.35 -3.89 6.21
CA GLY A 81 -2.48 -3.72 5.30
C GLY A 81 -2.32 -4.47 3.97
N LEU A 82 -1.13 -4.44 3.36
CA LEU A 82 -0.84 -5.19 2.12
C LEU A 82 -0.91 -6.70 2.31
N MET A 83 -0.63 -7.22 3.51
CA MET A 83 -0.83 -8.65 3.82
C MET A 83 -2.28 -9.09 3.64
N GLY A 84 -3.25 -8.16 3.65
CA GLY A 84 -4.64 -8.43 3.28
C GLY A 84 -4.81 -9.02 1.88
N LEU A 85 -3.97 -8.62 0.91
CA LEU A 85 -3.97 -9.20 -0.43
C LEU A 85 -3.56 -10.68 -0.40
N TRP A 86 -2.53 -11.01 0.37
CA TRP A 86 -2.08 -12.38 0.56
C TRP A 86 -3.13 -13.24 1.27
N TRP A 87 -3.62 -12.78 2.44
CA TRP A 87 -4.59 -13.52 3.23
C TRP A 87 -5.94 -13.69 2.54
N SER A 88 -6.27 -12.77 1.62
CA SER A 88 -7.53 -12.87 0.88
C SER A 88 -7.52 -13.94 -0.22
N ARG A 89 -6.37 -14.53 -0.56
CA ARG A 89 -6.21 -15.50 -1.66
C ARG A 89 -6.75 -15.01 -3.01
N VAL A 90 -6.90 -13.69 -3.18
CA VAL A 90 -7.21 -13.07 -4.47
C VAL A 90 -6.04 -13.15 -5.44
N VAL A 91 -4.85 -13.36 -4.88
CA VAL A 91 -3.63 -13.59 -5.61
C VAL A 91 -3.59 -15.09 -5.99
N PRO A 92 -3.56 -15.44 -7.28
CA PRO A 92 -3.44 -16.84 -7.69
C PRO A 92 -2.12 -17.43 -7.16
N PRO A 93 -2.04 -18.75 -6.90
CA PRO A 93 -0.87 -19.41 -6.31
C PRO A 93 0.35 -19.49 -7.25
N SER A 94 0.48 -18.58 -8.22
CA SER A 94 1.65 -18.48 -9.07
C SER A 94 2.80 -17.78 -8.34
N ILE A 95 4.04 -18.15 -8.69
CA ILE A 95 5.27 -17.55 -8.13
C ILE A 95 5.19 -16.02 -8.18
N PHE A 96 4.76 -15.46 -9.32
CA PHE A 96 4.69 -14.01 -9.55
C PHE A 96 3.59 -13.30 -8.75
N GLY A 97 2.45 -13.93 -8.52
CA GLY A 97 1.37 -13.31 -7.75
C GLY A 97 1.73 -13.25 -6.28
N SER A 98 2.01 -14.44 -5.73
CA SER A 98 2.32 -14.65 -4.32
C SER A 98 3.52 -13.80 -3.87
N SER A 99 4.58 -13.77 -4.68
CA SER A 99 5.76 -12.96 -4.38
C SER A 99 5.48 -11.46 -4.46
N GLY A 100 4.62 -10.99 -5.37
CA GLY A 100 4.36 -9.55 -5.54
C GLY A 100 3.73 -8.90 -4.30
N ALA A 101 2.75 -9.54 -3.68
CA ALA A 101 2.11 -9.00 -2.47
C ALA A 101 3.06 -9.00 -1.25
N LEU A 102 3.82 -10.08 -1.07
CA LEU A 102 4.79 -10.19 0.03
C LEU A 102 5.99 -9.25 -0.18
N ALA A 103 6.48 -9.13 -1.42
CA ALA A 103 7.56 -8.22 -1.76
C ALA A 103 7.14 -6.77 -1.55
N ALA A 104 5.91 -6.39 -1.93
CA ALA A 104 5.40 -5.04 -1.67
C ALA A 104 5.32 -4.73 -0.16
N ALA A 105 4.81 -5.67 0.64
CA ALA A 105 4.81 -5.53 2.10
C ALA A 105 6.24 -5.44 2.66
N GLY A 106 7.16 -6.27 2.16
CA GLY A 106 8.58 -6.23 2.51
C GLY A 106 9.25 -4.90 2.18
N SER A 107 8.94 -4.31 1.02
CA SER A 107 9.43 -2.97 0.66
C SER A 107 8.94 -1.88 1.61
N LEU A 108 7.71 -1.97 2.12
CA LEU A 108 7.23 -1.02 3.14
C LEU A 108 7.94 -1.21 4.48
N VAL A 109 8.26 -2.44 4.87
CA VAL A 109 9.09 -2.70 6.06
C VAL A 109 10.49 -2.11 5.87
N LEU A 110 11.09 -2.28 4.70
CA LEU A 110 12.38 -1.66 4.37
C LEU A 110 12.29 -0.13 4.40
N LEU A 111 11.21 0.49 3.89
CA LEU A 111 11.00 1.94 4.03
C LEU A 111 10.94 2.35 5.50
N ALA A 112 10.25 1.60 6.35
CA ALA A 112 10.22 1.89 7.78
C ALA A 112 11.63 1.86 8.39
N ILE A 113 12.46 0.88 8.01
CA ILE A 113 13.87 0.83 8.45
C ILE A 113 14.64 2.05 7.95
N VAL A 114 14.51 2.42 6.68
CA VAL A 114 15.19 3.60 6.10
C VAL A 114 14.78 4.86 6.86
N HIS A 115 13.51 5.02 7.23
CA HIS A 115 13.04 6.13 8.08
C HIS A 115 13.71 6.13 9.47
N LEU A 116 13.86 4.97 10.11
CA LEU A 116 14.55 4.89 11.40
C LEU A 116 16.05 5.20 11.27
N VAL A 117 16.71 4.73 10.21
CA VAL A 117 18.12 5.07 9.93
C VAL A 117 18.27 6.56 9.64
N SER A 118 17.27 7.18 9.01
CA SER A 118 17.28 8.62 8.69
C SER A 118 17.39 9.51 9.92
N ILE A 119 16.98 9.04 11.10
CA ILE A 119 17.14 9.76 12.36
C ILE A 119 18.62 10.09 12.62
N ALA A 120 19.53 9.18 12.27
CA ALA A 120 20.98 9.37 12.47
C ALA A 120 21.58 10.42 11.52
N ALA A 121 20.85 10.85 10.48
CA ALA A 121 21.28 11.89 9.55
C ALA A 121 20.76 13.29 9.94
N ALA A 122 20.08 13.44 11.08
CA ALA A 122 19.62 14.74 11.52
C ALA A 122 20.81 15.70 11.71
N GLY A 123 20.68 16.94 11.23
CA GLY A 123 21.74 17.95 11.27
C GLY A 123 22.85 17.77 10.24
N PHE A 124 22.86 16.69 9.45
CA PHE A 124 23.89 16.50 8.43
C PHE A 124 23.65 17.45 7.25
N VAL A 125 24.73 17.90 6.61
CA VAL A 125 24.65 18.58 5.32
C VAL A 125 24.15 17.60 4.24
N ASP A 126 23.36 18.08 3.31
CA ASP A 126 22.72 17.28 2.25
C ASP A 126 23.72 16.60 1.30
N THR A 127 24.92 17.15 1.17
CA THR A 127 26.05 16.62 0.38
C THR A 127 26.89 15.57 1.11
N ALA A 128 26.54 15.21 2.34
CA ALA A 128 27.28 14.19 3.08
C ALA A 128 27.12 12.81 2.40
N PRO A 129 28.20 12.00 2.25
CA PRO A 129 28.10 10.68 1.61
C PRO A 129 27.08 9.73 2.25
N PHE A 130 26.86 9.86 3.57
CA PHE A 130 25.83 9.09 4.28
C PHE A 130 24.41 9.46 3.81
N VAL A 131 24.15 10.74 3.55
CA VAL A 131 22.87 11.24 3.04
C VAL A 131 22.63 10.76 1.62
N ASP A 132 23.66 10.71 0.77
CA ASP A 132 23.56 10.16 -0.59
C ASP A 132 23.13 8.68 -0.59
N ILE A 133 23.76 7.86 0.26
CA ILE A 133 23.40 6.44 0.43
C ILE A 133 21.97 6.30 0.92
N LEU A 134 21.55 7.16 1.85
CA LEU A 134 20.21 7.15 2.42
C LEU A 134 19.14 7.53 1.38
N ASN A 135 19.39 8.58 0.61
CA ASN A 135 18.52 9.03 -0.49
C ASN A 135 18.42 7.96 -1.59
N ALA A 136 19.54 7.34 -1.97
CA ALA A 136 19.54 6.21 -2.89
C ALA A 136 18.72 5.03 -2.35
N SER A 137 18.83 4.73 -1.06
CA SER A 137 18.06 3.68 -0.39
C SER A 137 16.55 3.97 -0.44
N PHE A 138 16.13 5.20 -0.18
CA PHE A 138 14.74 5.63 -0.36
C PHE A 138 14.25 5.38 -1.80
N GLY A 139 15.03 5.81 -2.79
CA GLY A 139 14.69 5.63 -4.21
C GLY A 139 14.54 4.16 -4.60
N VAL A 140 15.54 3.32 -4.26
CA VAL A 140 15.56 1.89 -4.58
C VAL A 140 14.39 1.16 -3.92
N VAL A 141 14.16 1.36 -2.63
CA VAL A 141 13.08 0.68 -1.91
C VAL A 141 11.70 1.15 -2.40
N THR A 142 11.55 2.44 -2.71
CA THR A 142 10.32 2.98 -3.30
C THR A 142 10.05 2.34 -4.66
N ALA A 143 11.04 2.28 -5.56
CA ALA A 143 10.92 1.64 -6.86
C ALA A 143 10.60 0.12 -6.74
N ALA A 144 11.24 -0.58 -5.81
CA ALA A 144 10.96 -1.99 -5.53
C ALA A 144 9.51 -2.20 -5.07
N SER A 145 8.97 -1.28 -4.25
CA SER A 145 7.56 -1.31 -3.82
C SER A 145 6.61 -1.14 -5.02
N GLY A 146 6.91 -0.19 -5.91
CA GLY A 146 6.14 0.07 -7.13
C GLY A 146 6.12 -1.14 -8.05
N LEU A 147 7.30 -1.71 -8.34
CA LEU A 147 7.43 -2.89 -9.20
C LEU A 147 6.66 -4.09 -8.63
N SER A 148 6.79 -4.34 -7.33
CA SER A 148 6.09 -5.43 -6.63
C SER A 148 4.57 -5.26 -6.72
N LEU A 149 4.05 -4.04 -6.57
CA LEU A 149 2.64 -3.71 -6.72
C LEU A 149 2.15 -3.86 -8.16
N VAL A 150 2.95 -3.48 -9.17
CA VAL A 150 2.62 -3.71 -10.58
C VAL A 150 2.49 -5.20 -10.87
N LEU A 151 3.50 -6.00 -10.49
CA LEU A 151 3.50 -7.45 -10.73
C LEU A 151 2.35 -8.15 -9.99
N GLY A 152 2.15 -7.80 -8.71
CA GLY A 152 1.03 -8.31 -7.91
C GLY A 152 -0.34 -7.91 -8.50
N GLY A 153 -0.49 -6.67 -8.95
CA GLY A 153 -1.70 -6.17 -9.60
C GLY A 153 -2.01 -6.90 -10.91
N ILE A 154 -1.01 -7.09 -11.78
CA ILE A 154 -1.16 -7.87 -13.02
C ILE A 154 -1.59 -9.31 -12.68
N ALA A 155 -0.98 -9.94 -11.67
CA ALA A 155 -1.34 -11.30 -11.26
C ALA A 155 -2.78 -11.39 -10.74
N ILE A 156 -3.24 -10.43 -9.92
CA ILE A 156 -4.63 -10.35 -9.43
C ILE A 156 -5.60 -10.23 -10.62
N MET A 157 -5.30 -9.34 -11.58
CA MET A 157 -6.15 -9.14 -12.76
C MET A 157 -6.22 -10.38 -13.65
N ARG A 158 -5.09 -11.07 -13.86
CA ARG A 158 -5.03 -12.30 -14.66
C ARG A 158 -5.69 -13.47 -13.94
N GLY A 159 -5.61 -13.53 -12.61
CA GLY A 159 -6.20 -14.58 -11.79
C GLY A 159 -7.72 -14.51 -11.70
N ARG A 160 -8.33 -13.34 -11.96
CA ARG A 160 -9.79 -13.10 -11.94
C ARG A 160 -10.49 -13.51 -10.63
N ALA A 161 -9.75 -13.76 -9.56
CA ALA A 161 -10.28 -14.14 -8.25
C ALA A 161 -10.89 -12.94 -7.49
N TRP A 162 -10.45 -11.73 -7.82
CA TRP A 162 -11.06 -10.49 -7.34
C TRP A 162 -11.77 -9.80 -8.50
N ALA A 163 -13.10 -9.82 -8.48
CA ALA A 163 -13.92 -9.15 -9.49
C ALA A 163 -14.16 -7.67 -9.13
N GLY A 164 -14.35 -6.85 -10.16
CA GLY A 164 -14.74 -5.44 -10.04
C GLY A 164 -13.57 -4.46 -9.92
N ARG A 165 -13.91 -3.19 -9.61
CA ARG A 165 -12.95 -2.07 -9.62
C ARG A 165 -11.80 -2.21 -8.61
N GLY A 166 -12.00 -2.97 -7.52
CA GLY A 166 -10.99 -3.19 -6.49
C GLY A 166 -9.71 -3.90 -6.99
N ALA A 167 -9.86 -4.76 -8.01
CA ALA A 167 -8.74 -5.53 -8.56
C ALA A 167 -7.67 -4.67 -9.25
N TYR A 168 -8.04 -3.48 -9.72
CA TYR A 168 -7.12 -2.55 -10.39
C TYR A 168 -6.30 -1.71 -9.41
N VAL A 169 -6.70 -1.65 -8.13
CA VAL A 169 -6.10 -0.73 -7.15
C VAL A 169 -4.61 -1.01 -6.94
N PRO A 170 -4.14 -2.27 -6.72
CA PRO A 170 -2.71 -2.53 -6.57
C PRO A 170 -1.90 -2.15 -7.81
N LEU A 171 -2.44 -2.38 -9.01
CA LEU A 171 -1.78 -1.99 -10.26
C LEU A 171 -1.66 -0.46 -10.39
N ILE A 172 -2.75 0.27 -10.10
CA ILE A 172 -2.76 1.74 -10.10
C ILE A 172 -1.74 2.27 -9.09
N MET A 173 -1.66 1.68 -7.89
CA MET A 173 -0.66 2.05 -6.89
C MET A 173 0.76 1.85 -7.38
N GLY A 174 1.04 0.72 -8.03
CA GLY A 174 2.36 0.45 -8.63
C GLY A 174 2.71 1.45 -9.75
N ILE A 175 1.77 1.74 -10.64
CA ILE A 175 1.94 2.75 -11.70
C ILE A 175 2.15 4.15 -11.09
N TYR A 176 1.43 4.48 -10.01
CA TYR A 176 1.57 5.74 -9.30
C TYR A 176 2.99 5.94 -8.76
N VAL A 177 3.67 4.86 -8.35
CA VAL A 177 5.07 4.98 -7.90
C VAL A 177 5.98 5.50 -9.02
N PHE A 178 5.80 5.00 -10.24
CA PHE A 178 6.70 5.35 -11.35
C PHE A 178 6.31 6.62 -12.09
N ALA A 179 5.02 6.89 -12.28
CA ALA A 179 4.56 7.98 -13.14
C ALA A 179 4.48 9.34 -12.40
N PRO A 180 3.77 9.47 -11.28
CA PRO A 180 3.79 10.71 -10.50
C PRO A 180 4.83 10.74 -9.37
N LEU A 181 4.99 9.66 -8.59
CA LEU A 181 5.76 9.75 -7.34
C LEU A 181 7.26 9.93 -7.58
N ILE A 182 7.92 9.03 -8.33
CA ILE A 182 9.37 9.16 -8.59
C ILE A 182 9.71 10.49 -9.26
N PRO A 183 9.01 10.97 -10.31
CA PRO A 183 9.28 12.28 -10.87
C PRO A 183 9.09 13.43 -9.89
N ALA A 184 8.09 13.35 -8.99
CA ALA A 184 7.91 14.33 -7.94
C ALA A 184 9.04 14.33 -6.90
N LEU A 185 9.63 13.18 -6.59
CA LEU A 185 10.79 13.06 -5.68
C LEU A 185 12.05 13.72 -6.26
N LEU A 186 12.14 13.86 -7.59
CA LEU A 186 13.24 14.58 -8.25
C LEU A 186 12.99 16.09 -8.35
N GLY A 187 11.78 16.55 -7.99
CA GLY A 187 11.36 17.93 -8.06
C GLY A 187 11.46 18.67 -6.72
N PRO A 188 10.75 19.81 -6.59
CA PRO A 188 10.68 20.55 -5.34
C PRO A 188 10.08 19.73 -4.19
N ILE A 189 10.53 19.97 -2.96
CA ILE A 189 10.08 19.24 -1.75
C ILE A 189 8.54 19.22 -1.61
N ILE A 190 7.87 20.32 -1.91
CA ILE A 190 6.40 20.40 -1.85
C ILE A 190 5.77 19.37 -2.79
N LEU A 191 6.27 19.26 -4.02
CA LEU A 191 5.77 18.32 -5.02
C LEU A 191 5.97 16.87 -4.55
N ALA A 192 7.16 16.55 -4.03
CA ALA A 192 7.45 15.25 -3.43
C ALA A 192 6.45 14.90 -2.31
N ARG A 193 6.19 15.83 -1.37
CA ARG A 193 5.26 15.61 -0.25
C ARG A 193 3.81 15.40 -0.73
N ILE A 194 3.35 16.20 -1.70
CA ILE A 194 2.01 16.03 -2.28
C ILE A 194 1.88 14.69 -3.02
N ALA A 195 2.91 14.28 -3.74
CA ALA A 195 2.91 13.00 -4.42
C ALA A 195 2.86 11.82 -3.43
N VAL A 196 3.64 11.86 -2.34
CA VAL A 196 3.57 10.87 -1.25
C VAL A 196 2.17 10.86 -0.63
N ALA A 197 1.57 12.02 -0.36
CA ALA A 197 0.20 12.09 0.15
C ALA A 197 -0.80 11.39 -0.77
N GLY A 198 -0.71 11.61 -2.09
CA GLY A 198 -1.54 10.93 -3.08
C GLY A 198 -1.33 9.41 -3.08
N TRP A 199 -0.10 8.94 -2.91
CA TRP A 199 0.19 7.50 -2.77
C TRP A 199 -0.46 6.92 -1.51
N CYS A 200 -0.36 7.62 -0.37
CA CYS A 200 -1.02 7.25 0.88
C CYS A 200 -2.56 7.20 0.75
N VAL A 201 -3.17 8.10 -0.02
CA VAL A 201 -4.61 8.05 -0.34
C VAL A 201 -4.96 6.76 -1.11
N LEU A 202 -4.10 6.30 -2.02
CA LEU A 202 -4.34 5.02 -2.71
C LEU A 202 -4.33 3.82 -1.75
N PHE A 203 -3.58 3.88 -0.64
CA PHE A 203 -3.70 2.89 0.43
C PHE A 203 -5.06 2.96 1.13
N VAL A 204 -5.63 4.14 1.34
CA VAL A 204 -7.00 4.27 1.85
C VAL A 204 -8.00 3.60 0.90
N VAL A 205 -7.87 3.85 -0.40
CA VAL A 205 -8.70 3.23 -1.45
C VAL A 205 -8.56 1.70 -1.42
N LEU A 206 -7.33 1.18 -1.30
CA LEU A 206 -7.08 -0.24 -1.16
C LEU A 206 -7.74 -0.82 0.11
N GLY A 207 -7.61 -0.13 1.24
CA GLY A 207 -8.23 -0.53 2.50
C GLY A 207 -9.76 -0.62 2.40
N VAL A 208 -10.40 0.36 1.77
CA VAL A 208 -11.84 0.32 1.48
C VAL A 208 -12.20 -0.86 0.58
N ALA A 209 -11.38 -1.16 -0.43
CA ALA A 209 -11.59 -2.30 -1.32
C ALA A 209 -11.48 -3.65 -0.56
N LEU A 210 -10.50 -3.80 0.33
CA LEU A 210 -10.35 -4.98 1.20
C LEU A 210 -11.51 -5.13 2.20
N LEU A 211 -11.98 -4.02 2.77
CA LEU A 211 -13.15 -4.04 3.66
C LEU A 211 -14.43 -4.47 2.93
N LYS A 212 -14.63 -4.03 1.68
CA LYS A 212 -15.73 -4.49 0.83
C LYS A 212 -15.59 -5.98 0.52
N LEU A 213 -14.39 -6.43 0.17
CA LEU A 213 -14.09 -7.85 -0.10
C LEU A 213 -14.43 -8.73 1.12
N ALA A 214 -14.01 -8.33 2.32
CA ALA A 214 -14.29 -9.06 3.56
C ALA A 214 -15.79 -9.14 3.90
N ARG A 215 -16.60 -8.15 3.47
CA ARG A 215 -18.06 -8.16 3.63
C ARG A 215 -18.75 -9.05 2.60
N SER A 216 -18.32 -9.03 1.34
CA SER A 216 -18.95 -9.78 0.24
C SER A 216 -18.82 -11.29 0.39
N GLY A 217 -17.80 -11.81 1.09
CA GLY A 217 -17.71 -13.26 1.37
C GLY A 217 -18.89 -13.82 2.19
N ARG A 218 -19.80 -12.99 2.70
CA ARG A 218 -20.89 -13.38 3.61
C ARG A 218 -22.13 -13.96 2.90
N THR A 219 -22.27 -13.81 1.58
CA THR A 219 -23.45 -14.23 0.81
C THR A 219 -23.49 -15.72 0.42
N GLY A 220 -22.42 -16.48 0.66
CA GLY A 220 -22.40 -17.94 0.48
C GLY A 220 -23.01 -18.73 1.65
N ARG A 221 -23.97 -18.17 2.40
CA ARG A 221 -24.77 -18.99 3.31
C ARG A 221 -25.58 -19.90 2.38
N ALA A 222 -25.32 -21.21 2.43
CA ALA A 222 -26.07 -22.22 1.72
C ALA A 222 -27.55 -21.82 1.80
N GLN A 223 -28.10 -21.39 0.66
CA GLN A 223 -29.53 -21.23 0.52
C GLN A 223 -30.05 -22.61 0.89
N PRO A 224 -30.75 -22.78 2.03
CA PRO A 224 -31.27 -24.09 2.40
C PRO A 224 -32.01 -24.54 1.17
N THR A 225 -31.58 -25.66 0.60
CA THR A 225 -32.26 -26.31 -0.50
C THR A 225 -33.69 -26.41 -0.02
N ARG A 226 -34.55 -25.50 -0.49
CA ARG A 226 -35.99 -25.58 -0.23
C ARG A 226 -36.32 -26.94 -0.79
N GLY A 227 -36.54 -27.89 0.11
CA GLY A 227 -36.92 -29.25 -0.25
C GLY A 227 -38.08 -29.07 -1.21
N VAL A 228 -37.84 -29.39 -2.46
CA VAL A 228 -38.90 -29.60 -3.42
C VAL A 228 -39.57 -30.85 -2.89
N LEU A 229 -40.59 -30.65 -2.05
CA LEU A 229 -41.54 -31.68 -1.71
C LEU A 229 -42.23 -32.01 -3.03
N THR A 230 -41.80 -33.10 -3.66
CA THR A 230 -42.52 -33.69 -4.78
C THR A 230 -43.91 -34.10 -4.27
N PRO A 231 -45.01 -33.59 -4.84
CA PRO A 231 -46.33 -34.11 -4.56
C PRO A 231 -46.39 -35.57 -5.04
N GLY A 232 -46.78 -36.48 -4.15
CA GLY A 232 -47.16 -37.85 -4.48
C GLY A 232 -48.59 -37.94 -4.97
#